data_AF-A0A955TQX4-F1
#
_entry.id   AF-A0A955TQX4-F1
#
_cell.length_a   1.000
_cell.length_b   1.000
_cell.length_c   1.000
_cell.angle_alpha   90.00
_cell.angle_beta   90.00
_cell.angle_gamma   90.00
#
_symmetry.space_group_name_H-M   'P 1'
#
loop_
_entity.id
_entity.type
_entity.pdbx_description
1 polymer ?
#
loop_
_entity_poly.entity_id
_entity_poly.type
_entity_poly.pdbx_seq_one_letter_code
_entity_poly.pdbx_strand_id
1 'polypeptide(L)'
;MSRQLRGATVFSGLPSSGQGLPGSPFSFGVELLSAFRERATINRQKGENIMKTYRSFAKNLLDLLGEAQALRIISDGFMPLSIEDIGKTPEGYRQISLCHYGEQNGDLMRDPDMVFDLITHEELIVAEPISFRNDYMGINQEVYCYDDQGKRTHVNPRLKKELKSFATTWFRNLRAQGFFDKEATRERLA
;
A
#
# COMPACT_ATOMS: atom_id res chain seq x y z
N MET A 1 -20.96 -70.33 -17.06
CA MET A 1 -21.20 -69.69 -18.38
C MET A 1 -19.94 -68.91 -18.74
N SER A 2 -18.94 -69.57 -19.35
CA SER A 2 -18.66 -69.55 -20.80
C SER A 2 -18.30 -68.13 -21.28
N ARG A 3 -17.00 -67.78 -21.28
CA ARG A 3 -16.10 -67.69 -22.45
C ARG A 3 -16.68 -66.89 -23.63
N GLN A 4 -15.99 -65.82 -24.04
CA GLN A 4 -15.18 -65.84 -25.28
C GLN A 4 -14.32 -64.56 -25.41
N LEU A 5 -13.00 -64.73 -25.46
CA LEU A 5 -12.04 -63.84 -26.12
C LEU A 5 -11.96 -64.23 -27.61
N ARG A 6 -12.06 -63.27 -28.53
CA ARG A 6 -11.52 -63.24 -29.90
C ARG A 6 -11.47 -61.75 -30.30
N GLY A 7 -10.52 -61.19 -31.02
CA GLY A 7 -9.41 -61.67 -31.83
C GLY A 7 -9.00 -60.48 -32.70
N ALA A 8 -7.70 -60.29 -32.89
CA ALA A 8 -7.10 -59.14 -33.57
C ALA A 8 -7.53 -58.99 -35.04
N THR A 9 -7.50 -57.76 -35.56
CA THR A 9 -7.26 -57.50 -36.99
C THR A 9 -6.36 -56.28 -37.12
N VAL A 10 -5.25 -56.51 -37.81
CA VAL A 10 -4.22 -55.55 -38.22
C VAL A 10 -4.80 -54.68 -39.35
N PHE A 11 -4.61 -53.36 -39.28
CA PHE A 11 -4.62 -52.52 -40.47
C PHE A 11 -3.37 -51.67 -40.49
N SER A 12 -2.49 -52.04 -41.41
CA SER A 12 -1.40 -51.26 -41.96
C SER A 12 -1.97 -50.09 -42.79
N GLY A 13 -1.41 -48.90 -42.62
CA GLY A 13 -1.76 -47.75 -43.45
C GLY A 13 -1.19 -46.44 -42.94
N LEU A 14 0.12 -46.23 -43.11
CA LEU A 14 0.72 -44.90 -43.15
C LEU A 14 0.38 -44.24 -44.50
N PRO A 15 -0.16 -43.01 -44.54
CA PRO A 15 0.07 -42.14 -45.68
C PRO A 15 1.31 -41.29 -45.43
N SER A 16 2.20 -41.40 -46.41
CA SER A 16 3.35 -40.57 -46.73
C SER A 16 3.15 -39.08 -46.44
N SER A 17 4.18 -38.52 -45.81
CA SER A 17 4.73 -37.18 -46.00
C SER A 17 4.21 -36.40 -47.20
N GLY A 18 3.40 -35.38 -46.92
CA GLY A 18 3.20 -34.20 -47.76
C GLY A 18 3.98 -33.04 -47.15
N GLN A 19 4.88 -32.47 -47.94
CA GLN A 19 5.84 -31.46 -47.57
C GLN A 19 5.17 -30.12 -47.22
N GLY A 20 5.63 -29.53 -46.12
CA GLY A 20 5.36 -28.16 -45.70
C GLY A 20 6.30 -27.79 -44.55
N LEU A 21 7.58 -27.58 -44.86
CA LEU A 21 8.56 -27.00 -43.92
C LEU A 21 8.35 -25.46 -43.81
N PRO A 22 8.93 -24.76 -42.82
CA PRO A 22 8.35 -24.62 -41.49
C PRO A 22 8.11 -23.12 -41.19
N GLY A 23 7.08 -22.82 -40.40
CA GLY A 23 7.03 -21.55 -39.69
C GLY A 23 8.28 -21.43 -38.82
N SER A 24 9.08 -20.39 -39.02
CA SER A 24 10.30 -20.11 -38.28
C SER A 24 10.10 -20.23 -36.76
N PRO A 25 10.89 -21.04 -36.03
CA PRO A 25 10.85 -21.07 -34.57
C PRO A 25 11.48 -19.81 -33.94
N PHE A 26 12.07 -18.91 -34.74
CA PHE A 26 12.76 -17.72 -34.24
C PHE A 26 11.83 -16.55 -33.88
N SER A 27 10.57 -16.54 -34.32
CA SER A 27 9.66 -15.41 -34.01
C SER A 27 9.05 -15.50 -32.62
N PHE A 28 8.78 -16.71 -32.10
CA PHE A 28 8.11 -16.92 -30.82
C PHE A 28 8.99 -16.52 -29.61
N GLY A 29 10.31 -16.65 -29.73
CA GLY A 29 11.26 -16.32 -28.66
C GLY A 29 11.48 -14.81 -28.46
N VAL A 30 11.42 -14.02 -29.54
CA VAL A 30 11.68 -12.57 -29.49
C VAL A 30 10.50 -11.83 -28.86
N GLU A 31 9.26 -12.16 -29.22
CA GLU A 31 8.04 -11.58 -28.63
C GLU A 31 7.89 -11.92 -27.15
N LEU A 32 8.24 -13.15 -26.77
CA LEU A 32 8.20 -13.58 -25.38
C LEU A 32 9.24 -12.81 -24.54
N LEU A 33 10.47 -12.67 -25.05
CA LEU A 33 11.52 -11.90 -24.38
C LEU A 33 11.18 -10.40 -24.30
N SER A 34 10.53 -9.82 -25.31
CA SER A 34 10.09 -8.42 -25.25
C SER A 34 9.00 -8.22 -24.19
N ALA A 35 8.02 -9.12 -24.11
CA ALA A 35 6.97 -9.07 -23.08
C ALA A 35 7.53 -9.23 -21.66
N PHE A 36 8.52 -10.12 -21.47
CA PHE A 36 9.22 -10.26 -20.17
C PHE A 36 9.99 -9.00 -19.79
N ARG A 37 10.73 -8.39 -20.73
CA ARG A 37 11.44 -7.12 -20.51
C ARG A 37 10.50 -5.99 -20.19
N GLU A 38 9.41 -5.86 -20.95
CA GLU A 38 8.39 -4.84 -20.71
C GLU A 38 7.75 -5.00 -19.32
N ARG A 39 7.38 -6.22 -18.94
CA ARG A 39 6.83 -6.51 -17.60
C ARG A 39 7.83 -6.21 -16.48
N ALA A 40 9.11 -6.51 -16.68
CA ALA A 40 10.17 -6.19 -15.72
C ALA A 40 10.32 -4.66 -15.57
N THR A 41 10.32 -3.92 -16.67
CA THR A 41 10.37 -2.44 -16.67
C THR A 41 9.14 -1.85 -15.97
N ILE A 42 7.94 -2.33 -16.27
CA ILE A 42 6.70 -1.89 -15.62
C ILE A 42 6.73 -2.16 -14.12
N ASN A 43 7.16 -3.35 -13.70
CA ASN A 43 7.26 -3.71 -12.29
C ASN A 43 8.29 -2.85 -11.55
N ARG A 44 9.43 -2.57 -12.19
CA ARG A 44 10.45 -1.66 -11.66
C ARG A 44 9.89 -0.24 -11.51
N GLN A 45 9.30 0.33 -12.56
CA GLN A 45 8.72 1.67 -12.52
C GLN A 45 7.62 1.78 -11.47
N LYS A 46 6.80 0.74 -11.33
CA LYS A 46 5.76 0.65 -10.30
C LYS A 46 6.37 0.64 -8.90
N GLY A 47 7.43 -0.14 -8.67
CA GLY A 47 8.17 -0.16 -7.41
C GLY A 47 8.78 1.21 -7.07
N GLU A 48 9.45 1.84 -8.03
CA GLU A 48 10.02 3.18 -7.88
C GLU A 48 8.95 4.24 -7.57
N ASN A 49 7.79 4.18 -8.24
CA ASN A 49 6.68 5.08 -7.98
C ASN A 49 6.09 4.89 -6.58
N ILE A 50 5.93 3.64 -6.13
CA ILE A 50 5.46 3.34 -4.76
C ILE A 50 6.43 3.93 -3.73
N MET A 51 7.73 3.74 -3.93
CA MET A 51 8.74 4.29 -3.02
C MET A 51 8.77 5.82 -3.02
N LYS A 52 8.57 6.47 -4.17
CA LYS A 52 8.40 7.93 -4.24
C LYS A 52 7.18 8.39 -3.45
N THR A 53 6.06 7.67 -3.51
CA THR A 53 4.86 7.98 -2.73
C THR A 53 5.13 7.89 -1.23
N TYR A 54 5.70 6.79 -0.73
CA TYR A 54 5.98 6.65 0.71
C TYR A 54 7.04 7.62 1.22
N ARG A 55 8.04 7.99 0.40
CA ARG A 55 8.94 9.11 0.70
C ARG A 55 8.19 10.43 0.85
N SER A 56 7.24 10.71 -0.04
CA SER A 56 6.41 11.92 0.07
C SER A 56 5.57 11.93 1.34
N PHE A 57 5.03 10.79 1.77
CA PHE A 57 4.32 10.70 3.05
C PHE A 57 5.23 11.00 4.23
N ALA A 58 6.42 10.39 4.28
CA ALA A 58 7.39 10.66 5.33
C ALA A 58 7.74 12.15 5.39
N LYS A 59 8.04 12.76 4.24
CA LYS A 59 8.31 14.19 4.17
C LYS A 59 7.12 15.01 4.72
N ASN A 60 5.89 14.73 4.27
CA ASN A 60 4.71 15.47 4.73
C ASN A 60 4.51 15.36 6.24
N LEU A 61 4.65 14.16 6.80
CA LEU A 61 4.48 13.92 8.24
C LEU A 61 5.57 14.65 9.04
N LEU A 62 6.82 14.57 8.60
CA LEU A 62 7.94 15.25 9.26
C LEU A 62 7.86 16.77 9.12
N ASP A 63 7.41 17.28 7.98
CA ASP A 63 7.18 18.72 7.78
C ASP A 63 6.08 19.25 8.72
N LEU A 64 4.98 18.49 8.90
CA LEU A 64 3.88 18.86 9.79
C LEU A 64 4.27 18.77 11.26
N LEU A 65 4.92 17.68 11.66
CA LEU A 65 5.26 17.41 13.06
C LEU A 65 6.46 18.26 13.54
N GLY A 66 7.43 18.49 12.68
CA GLY A 66 8.70 19.12 13.05
C GLY A 66 9.41 18.34 14.16
N GLU A 67 9.87 19.07 15.18
CA GLU A 67 10.55 18.51 16.37
C GLU A 67 9.58 18.21 17.52
N ALA A 68 8.28 18.42 17.34
CA ALA A 68 7.31 18.19 18.40
C ALA A 68 7.00 16.68 18.55
N GLN A 69 6.57 16.28 19.75
CA GLN A 69 5.98 14.97 19.97
C GLN A 69 4.51 14.96 19.50
N ALA A 70 3.77 16.03 19.79
CA ALA A 70 2.36 16.14 19.42
C ALA A 70 2.01 17.60 19.10
N LEU A 71 1.26 17.80 18.02
CA LEU A 71 0.75 19.08 17.58
C LEU A 71 -0.74 19.00 17.25
N ARG A 72 -1.46 20.07 17.54
CA ARG A 72 -2.73 20.41 16.89
C ARG A 72 -2.48 21.55 15.92
N ILE A 73 -2.93 21.38 14.68
CA ILE A 73 -2.78 22.33 13.59
C ILE A 73 -4.18 22.81 13.19
N ILE A 74 -4.38 24.12 13.19
CA ILE A 74 -5.65 24.76 12.89
C ILE A 74 -5.51 25.53 11.59
N SER A 75 -6.37 25.20 10.63
CA SER A 75 -6.58 25.97 9.41
C SER A 75 -8.03 26.45 9.37
N ASP A 76 -8.23 27.72 9.01
CA ASP A 76 -9.54 28.36 9.12
C ASP A 76 -10.60 27.65 8.25
N GLY A 77 -11.80 27.47 8.80
CA GLY A 77 -12.90 26.77 8.15
C GLY A 77 -12.78 25.23 8.08
N PHE A 78 -11.76 24.63 8.68
CA PHE A 78 -11.58 23.16 8.70
C PHE A 78 -11.46 22.60 10.12
N MET A 79 -11.80 21.31 10.27
CA MET A 79 -11.58 20.60 11.55
C MET A 79 -10.07 20.59 11.88
N PRO A 80 -9.67 20.84 13.14
CA PRO A 80 -8.26 20.79 13.52
C PRO A 80 -7.63 19.44 13.17
N LEU A 81 -6.36 19.48 12.78
CA LEU A 81 -5.56 18.32 12.45
C LEU A 81 -4.56 18.07 13.58
N SER A 82 -4.69 16.95 14.25
CA SER A 82 -3.71 16.45 15.22
C SER A 82 -2.67 15.58 14.51
N ILE A 83 -1.39 15.78 14.85
CA ILE A 83 -0.29 14.91 14.43
C ILE A 83 0.56 14.57 15.66
N GLU A 84 0.86 13.29 15.84
CA GLU A 84 1.52 12.79 17.05
C GLU A 84 2.49 11.66 16.74
N ASP A 85 3.68 11.70 17.34
CA ASP A 85 4.58 10.57 17.49
C ASP A 85 4.11 9.69 18.64
N ILE A 86 3.53 8.54 18.29
CA ILE A 86 2.93 7.61 19.25
C ILE A 86 3.93 6.54 19.73
N GLY A 87 5.22 6.73 19.47
CA GLY A 87 6.29 5.86 19.94
C GLY A 87 6.77 4.86 18.88
N LYS A 88 7.24 3.70 19.35
CA LYS A 88 7.86 2.67 18.49
C LYS A 88 7.16 1.33 18.62
N THR A 89 7.04 0.60 17.51
CA THR A 89 6.61 -0.80 17.51
C THR A 89 7.66 -1.70 18.17
N PRO A 90 7.33 -2.96 18.53
CA PRO A 90 8.32 -3.94 18.97
C PRO A 90 9.46 -4.17 17.97
N GLU A 91 9.18 -4.02 16.67
CA GLU A 91 10.20 -4.08 15.60
C GLU A 91 11.03 -2.79 15.47
N GLY A 92 10.73 -1.77 16.27
CA GLY A 92 11.49 -0.53 16.35
C GLY A 92 11.07 0.56 15.36
N TYR A 93 9.97 0.36 14.62
CA TYR A 93 9.47 1.39 13.70
C TYR A 93 8.82 2.52 14.49
N ARG A 94 9.23 3.77 14.22
CA ARG A 94 8.57 4.96 14.77
C ARG A 94 7.19 5.09 14.14
N GLN A 95 6.17 5.40 14.95
CA GLN A 95 4.80 5.54 14.48
C GLN A 95 4.30 6.96 14.61
N ILE A 96 3.69 7.49 13.54
CA ILE A 96 3.05 8.80 13.55
C ILE A 96 1.55 8.62 13.27
N SER A 97 0.71 9.10 14.19
CA SER A 97 -0.72 9.28 13.97
C SER A 97 -0.98 10.66 13.35
N LEU A 98 -1.88 10.70 12.38
CA LEU A 98 -2.41 11.91 11.78
C LEU A 98 -3.94 11.82 11.82
N CYS A 99 -4.60 12.78 12.44
CA CYS A 99 -6.00 12.64 12.82
C CYS A 99 -6.76 13.97 12.76
N HIS A 100 -7.97 13.96 12.21
CA HIS A 100 -8.97 15.00 12.53
C HIS A 100 -9.87 14.52 13.65
N TYR A 101 -10.23 15.45 14.55
CA TYR A 101 -11.21 15.19 15.59
C TYR A 101 -12.46 16.04 15.35
N GLY A 102 -13.61 15.38 15.27
CA GLY A 102 -14.91 16.00 15.50
C GLY A 102 -15.40 15.72 16.92
N GLU A 103 -16.61 16.18 17.22
CA GLU A 103 -17.28 15.92 18.50
C GLU A 103 -18.68 15.35 18.26
N GLN A 104 -19.04 14.30 18.98
CA GLN A 104 -20.40 13.75 18.99
C GLN A 104 -20.83 13.51 20.44
N ASN A 105 -21.89 14.20 20.88
CA ASN A 105 -22.41 14.10 22.26
C ASN A 105 -21.36 14.40 23.35
N GLY A 106 -20.38 15.25 23.06
CA GLY A 106 -19.26 15.56 23.98
C GLY A 106 -18.07 14.60 23.88
N ASP A 107 -18.17 13.51 23.12
CA ASP A 107 -17.06 12.60 22.87
C ASP A 107 -16.26 13.04 21.64
N LEU A 108 -14.92 12.99 21.74
CA LEU A 108 -14.03 13.22 20.61
C LEU A 108 -14.05 12.02 19.66
N MET A 109 -14.30 12.30 18.38
CA MET A 109 -14.51 11.30 17.33
C MET A 109 -13.47 11.48 16.22
N ARG A 110 -12.74 10.42 15.87
CA ARG A 110 -11.72 10.44 14.81
C ARG A 110 -12.36 10.43 13.43
N ASP A 111 -12.00 11.38 12.56
CA ASP A 111 -12.57 11.52 11.21
C ASP A 111 -11.64 12.17 10.15
N PRO A 112 -10.69 11.42 9.57
CA PRO A 112 -10.19 10.12 9.99
C PRO A 112 -8.96 10.23 10.89
N ASP A 113 -8.56 9.09 11.49
CA ASP A 113 -7.23 8.83 12.03
C ASP A 113 -6.49 7.85 11.11
N MET A 114 -5.22 8.15 10.80
CA MET A 114 -4.30 7.23 10.13
C MET A 114 -2.98 7.14 10.88
N VAL A 115 -2.50 5.92 11.09
CA VAL A 115 -1.15 5.68 11.62
C VAL A 115 -0.20 5.26 10.51
N PHE A 116 1.01 5.80 10.56
CA PHE A 116 2.09 5.49 9.64
C PHE A 116 3.31 4.95 10.37
N ASP A 117 3.88 3.88 9.85
CA ASP A 117 5.22 3.42 10.23
C ASP A 117 6.28 4.18 9.43
N LEU A 118 7.21 4.81 10.13
CA LEU A 118 8.41 5.38 9.54
C LEU A 118 9.51 4.31 9.50
N ILE A 119 9.89 3.95 8.28
CA ILE A 119 10.91 2.95 7.99
C ILE A 119 12.12 3.69 7.41
N THR A 120 13.25 3.58 8.09
CA THR A 120 14.53 4.11 7.62
C THR A 120 15.33 2.98 6.98
N HIS A 121 15.73 3.17 5.73
CA HIS A 121 16.66 2.28 5.04
C HIS A 121 17.76 3.12 4.40
N GLU A 122 19.01 2.89 4.84
CA GLU A 122 20.15 3.76 4.52
C GLU A 122 19.85 5.23 4.89
N GLU A 123 19.88 6.14 3.93
CA GLU A 123 19.63 7.57 4.12
C GLU A 123 18.17 7.96 3.77
N LEU A 124 17.31 6.99 3.45
CA LEU A 124 15.95 7.23 3.01
C LEU A 124 14.95 6.87 4.11
N ILE A 125 14.07 7.83 4.41
CA ILE A 125 12.90 7.61 5.28
C ILE A 125 11.67 7.48 4.40
N VAL A 126 10.88 6.44 4.64
CA VAL A 126 9.57 6.22 4.02
C VAL A 126 8.51 6.05 5.09
N ALA A 127 7.30 6.52 4.82
CA ALA A 127 6.17 6.34 5.71
C ALA A 127 5.12 5.45 5.04
N GLU A 128 4.83 4.33 5.67
CA GLU A 128 3.82 3.38 5.20
C GLU A 128 2.55 3.53 6.05
N PRO A 129 1.36 3.73 5.45
CA PRO A 129 0.11 3.73 6.20
C PRO A 129 -0.22 2.32 6.67
N ILE A 130 -0.41 2.16 7.98
CA ILE A 130 -0.62 0.85 8.63
C ILE A 130 -2.02 0.69 9.23
N SER A 131 -2.72 1.78 9.52
CA SER A 131 -4.09 1.73 10.03
C SER A 131 -4.94 2.89 9.52
N PHE A 132 -6.25 2.70 9.60
CA PHE A 132 -7.25 3.73 9.35
C PHE A 132 -8.42 3.54 10.30
N ARG A 133 -8.87 4.63 10.92
CA ARG A 133 -10.02 4.65 11.81
C ARG A 133 -10.93 5.84 11.52
N ASN A 134 -12.23 5.58 11.52
CA ASN A 134 -13.28 6.60 11.45
C ASN A 134 -14.40 6.20 12.43
N ASP A 135 -14.55 6.99 13.49
CA ASP A 135 -15.46 6.66 14.57
C ASP A 135 -16.94 6.86 14.17
N TYR A 136 -17.26 7.86 13.32
CA TYR A 136 -18.63 8.08 12.83
C TYR A 136 -19.14 6.95 11.95
N MET A 137 -18.23 6.31 11.20
CA MET A 137 -18.57 5.19 10.32
C MET A 137 -18.40 3.82 11.00
N GLY A 138 -17.92 3.77 12.25
CA GLY A 138 -17.59 2.53 12.95
C GLY A 138 -16.49 1.71 12.26
N ILE A 139 -15.56 2.38 11.55
CA ILE A 139 -14.49 1.73 10.80
C ILE A 139 -13.22 1.73 11.64
N ASN A 140 -12.62 0.55 11.81
CA ASN A 140 -11.27 0.38 12.33
C ASN A 140 -10.56 -0.71 11.53
N GLN A 141 -9.43 -0.38 10.89
CA GLN A 141 -8.74 -1.26 9.95
C GLN A 141 -7.23 -1.23 10.19
N GLU A 142 -6.61 -2.41 10.22
CA GLU A 142 -5.17 -2.58 10.34
C GLU A 142 -4.62 -3.41 9.17
N VAL A 143 -3.53 -2.94 8.58
CA VAL A 143 -2.87 -3.60 7.45
C VAL A 143 -2.21 -4.91 7.86
N TYR A 144 -1.75 -4.98 9.11
CA TYR A 144 -1.01 -6.11 9.64
C TYR A 144 -1.80 -6.80 10.75
N CYS A 145 -1.67 -8.12 10.83
CA CYS A 145 -2.03 -8.86 12.03
C CYS A 145 -0.78 -9.01 12.91
N TYR A 146 -0.98 -9.05 14.22
CA TYR A 146 0.09 -9.18 15.20
C TYR A 146 -0.11 -10.44 16.07
N ASP A 147 0.98 -11.04 16.52
CA ASP A 147 0.93 -12.07 17.57
C ASP A 147 0.85 -11.45 18.97
N ASP A 148 0.80 -12.28 20.01
CA ASP A 148 0.71 -11.85 21.41
C ASP A 148 1.92 -11.02 21.88
N GLN A 149 3.03 -11.06 21.13
CA GLN A 149 4.23 -10.26 21.39
C GLN A 149 4.24 -8.94 20.59
N GLY A 150 3.16 -8.66 19.84
CA GLY A 150 3.03 -7.49 18.99
C GLY A 150 3.85 -7.57 17.71
N LYS A 151 4.32 -8.76 17.31
CA LYS A 151 5.10 -8.94 16.09
C LYS A 151 4.19 -9.21 14.90
N ARG A 152 4.49 -8.60 13.76
CA ARG A 152 3.75 -8.81 12.49
C ARG A 152 3.75 -10.27 12.03
N THR A 153 2.57 -10.81 11.76
CA THR A 153 2.39 -12.19 11.26
C THR A 153 1.85 -12.27 9.84
N HIS A 154 0.89 -11.39 9.50
CA HIS A 154 0.22 -11.39 8.21
C HIS A 154 0.04 -9.96 7.70
N VAL A 155 -0.05 -9.81 6.38
CA VAL A 155 -0.31 -8.52 5.72
C VAL A 155 -1.53 -8.64 4.83
N ASN A 156 -2.40 -7.62 4.87
CA ASN A 156 -3.50 -7.44 3.93
C ASN A 156 -3.05 -6.52 2.77
N PRO A 157 -2.59 -7.08 1.63
CA PRO A 157 -2.03 -6.27 0.53
C PRO A 157 -3.07 -5.39 -0.16
N ARG A 158 -4.36 -5.79 -0.12
CA ARG A 158 -5.45 -4.99 -0.66
C ARG A 158 -5.65 -3.73 0.17
N LEU A 159 -5.82 -3.89 1.49
CA LEU A 159 -5.98 -2.76 2.41
C LEU A 159 -4.77 -1.82 2.35
N LYS A 160 -3.54 -2.35 2.33
CA LYS A 160 -2.32 -1.55 2.16
C LYS A 160 -2.35 -0.66 0.92
N LYS A 161 -2.88 -1.17 -0.20
CA LYS A 161 -3.05 -0.39 -1.44
C LYS A 161 -4.15 0.67 -1.28
N GLU A 162 -5.26 0.33 -0.64
CA GLU A 162 -6.39 1.23 -0.38
C GLU A 162 -5.96 2.40 0.53
N LEU A 163 -5.30 2.13 1.66
CA LEU A 163 -4.81 3.16 2.57
C LEU A 163 -3.77 4.07 1.92
N LYS A 164 -2.86 3.53 1.09
CA LYS A 164 -1.95 4.36 0.29
C LYS A 164 -2.71 5.31 -0.65
N SER A 165 -3.75 4.82 -1.31
CA SER A 165 -4.57 5.62 -2.23
C SER A 165 -5.31 6.73 -1.48
N PHE A 166 -5.86 6.38 -0.32
CA PHE A 166 -6.53 7.33 0.57
C PHE A 166 -5.55 8.41 1.03
N ALA A 167 -4.42 8.03 1.64
CA ALA A 167 -3.39 8.96 2.13
C ALA A 167 -2.88 9.89 1.02
N THR A 168 -2.69 9.37 -0.20
CA THR A 168 -2.30 10.19 -1.36
C THR A 168 -3.28 11.33 -1.61
N THR A 169 -4.57 11.01 -1.59
CA THR A 169 -5.64 11.98 -1.81
C THR A 169 -5.76 12.92 -0.62
N TRP A 170 -5.70 12.38 0.59
CA TRP A 170 -5.87 13.15 1.81
C TRP A 170 -4.74 14.17 2.00
N PHE A 171 -3.46 13.81 1.82
CA PHE A 171 -2.36 14.79 1.87
C PHE A 171 -2.49 15.91 0.83
N ARG A 172 -3.06 15.62 -0.35
CA ARG A 172 -3.36 16.67 -1.34
C ARG A 172 -4.45 17.62 -0.82
N ASN A 173 -5.48 17.08 -0.18
CA ASN A 173 -6.55 17.87 0.42
C ASN A 173 -6.02 18.70 1.59
N LEU A 174 -5.22 18.13 2.49
CA LEU A 174 -4.62 18.85 3.62
C LEU A 174 -3.77 20.04 3.15
N ARG A 175 -3.04 19.89 2.04
CA ARG A 175 -2.35 21.01 1.38
C ARG A 175 -3.32 22.06 0.84
N ALA A 176 -4.34 21.65 0.10
CA ALA A 176 -5.33 22.58 -0.45
C ALA A 176 -6.14 23.31 0.64
N GLN A 177 -6.26 22.70 1.83
CA GLN A 177 -6.91 23.24 3.01
C GLN A 177 -5.98 24.11 3.86
N GLY A 178 -4.72 24.30 3.46
CA GLY A 178 -3.78 25.21 4.12
C GLY A 178 -3.09 24.67 5.38
N PHE A 179 -3.21 23.37 5.72
CA PHE A 179 -2.54 22.82 6.91
C PHE A 179 -1.00 22.85 6.83
N PHE A 180 -0.45 22.98 5.62
CA PHE A 180 0.99 23.12 5.39
C PHE A 180 1.45 24.57 5.32
N ASP A 181 0.51 25.52 5.34
CA ASP A 181 0.83 26.93 5.16
C ASP A 181 1.43 27.50 6.45
N LYS A 182 2.04 28.68 6.33
CA LYS A 182 2.66 29.36 7.49
C LYS A 182 1.61 30.03 8.37
N GLU A 183 0.44 30.30 7.79
CA GLU A 183 -0.73 30.91 8.42
C GLU A 183 -1.47 29.92 9.32
N ALA A 184 -1.27 28.61 9.14
CA ALA A 184 -1.85 27.60 10.02
C ALA A 184 -1.29 27.73 11.45
N THR A 185 -2.17 27.85 12.42
CA THR A 185 -1.81 27.90 13.84
C THR A 185 -1.35 26.52 14.28
N ARG A 186 -0.23 26.45 15.00
CA ARG A 186 0.35 25.20 15.53
C ARG A 186 0.41 25.27 17.04
N GLU A 187 -0.30 24.37 17.71
CA GLU A 187 -0.37 24.26 19.16
C GLU A 187 0.34 22.98 19.60
N ARG A 188 1.29 23.07 20.52
CA ARG A 188 1.92 21.88 21.13
C ARG A 188 0.96 21.26 22.13
N LEU A 189 0.76 19.96 22.01
CA LEU A 189 0.04 19.17 23.01
C LEU A 189 1.11 18.71 24.01
N ALA A 190 1.00 19.19 25.25
CA ALA A 190 1.97 19.01 26.32
C ALA A 190 1.78 17.68 27.05
#